data_AF-A0A534C0H0-F1
#
_entry.id   AF-A0A534C0H0-F1
#
_cell.length_a   1.000
_cell.length_b   1.000
_cell.length_c   1.000
_cell.angle_alpha   90.00
_cell.angle_beta   90.00
_cell.angle_gamma   90.00
#
_symmetry.space_group_name_H-M   'P 1'
#
loop_
_entity.id
_entity.type
_entity.pdbx_description
1 polymer ?
#
loop_
_entity_poly.entity_id
_entity_poly.type
_entity_poly.pdbx_seq_one_letter_code
_entity_poly.pdbx_strand_id
1 'polypeptide(L)'
;CVAVTRHPAQATVDEILKAFRPDVLQTDLSDLARLQLPGGLDLLPVVRAADEGPATLPERILFEGPVSGSGVASDWNAARRLARCTQLVLAGGLNTGNVAAAIAAVRPFGVDVSSGVELRPGVKSPAEIA
;
A
#
# COMPACT_ATOMS: atom_id res chain seq x y z
N CYS A 1 7.76 -1.64 -12.11
CA CYS A 1 6.48 -2.29 -11.78
C CYS A 1 6.50 -2.75 -10.32
N VAL A 2 5.32 -2.85 -9.71
CA VAL A 2 5.15 -3.26 -8.31
C VAL A 2 4.50 -4.64 -8.28
N ALA A 3 5.05 -5.58 -7.53
CA ALA A 3 4.38 -6.82 -7.17
C ALA A 3 3.68 -6.64 -5.82
N VAL A 4 2.38 -6.90 -5.77
CA VAL A 4 1.58 -6.75 -4.55
C VAL A 4 1.21 -8.14 -4.03
N THR A 5 1.57 -8.42 -2.78
CA THR A 5 1.27 -9.70 -2.12
C THR A 5 0.67 -9.46 -0.74
N ARG A 6 -0.05 -10.45 -0.22
CA ARG A 6 -0.53 -10.46 1.16
C ARG A 6 -0.18 -11.80 1.79
N HIS A 7 0.60 -11.76 2.85
CA HIS A 7 1.08 -12.92 3.57
C HIS A 7 1.70 -14.02 2.67
N PRO A 8 2.58 -13.69 1.70
CA PRO A 8 3.15 -14.69 0.80
C PRO A 8 4.03 -15.71 1.55
N ALA A 9 4.16 -16.93 1.02
CA ALA A 9 5.22 -17.84 1.40
C ALA A 9 6.50 -17.50 0.62
N GLN A 10 7.68 -17.93 1.12
CA GLN A 10 8.96 -17.67 0.44
C GLN A 10 8.95 -18.17 -1.01
N ALA A 11 8.45 -19.38 -1.25
CA ALA A 11 8.36 -19.96 -2.59
C ALA A 11 7.54 -19.10 -3.58
N THR A 12 6.47 -18.46 -3.10
CA THR A 12 5.66 -17.54 -3.91
C THR A 12 6.45 -16.29 -4.29
N VAL A 13 7.22 -15.74 -3.36
CA VAL A 13 8.08 -14.58 -3.63
C VAL A 13 9.17 -14.96 -4.63
N ASP A 14 9.81 -16.12 -4.47
CA ASP A 14 10.85 -16.60 -5.39
C ASP A 14 10.31 -16.76 -6.82
N GLU A 15 9.09 -17.28 -6.96
CA GLU A 15 8.41 -17.41 -8.27
C GLU A 15 8.13 -16.03 -8.89
N ILE A 16 7.60 -15.09 -8.11
CA ILE A 16 7.33 -13.72 -8.55
C ILE A 16 8.63 -13.05 -9.03
N LEU A 17 9.70 -13.13 -8.24
CA LEU A 17 11.00 -12.54 -8.58
C LEU A 17 11.58 -13.15 -9.86
N LYS A 18 11.39 -14.45 -10.07
CA LYS A 18 11.87 -15.15 -11.27
C LYS A 18 11.07 -14.79 -12.52
N ALA A 19 9.73 -14.81 -12.42
CA ALA A 19 8.83 -14.70 -13.56
C ALA A 19 8.47 -13.24 -13.91
N PHE A 20 8.17 -12.42 -12.90
CA PHE A 20 7.70 -11.05 -13.08
C PHE A 20 8.82 -10.00 -12.95
N ARG A 21 9.87 -10.29 -12.16
CA ARG A 21 11.01 -9.38 -11.91
C ARG A 21 10.57 -7.95 -11.52
N PRO A 22 9.84 -7.78 -10.41
CA PRO A 22 9.37 -6.47 -9.99
C PRO A 22 10.53 -5.54 -9.60
N ASP A 23 10.33 -4.24 -9.79
CA ASP A 23 11.22 -3.22 -9.22
C ASP A 23 10.95 -3.05 -7.72
N VAL A 24 9.67 -3.17 -7.32
CA VAL A 24 9.21 -3.00 -5.94
C VAL A 24 8.37 -4.21 -5.50
N LEU A 25 8.65 -4.74 -4.32
CA LEU A 25 7.76 -5.69 -3.63
C LEU A 25 6.94 -4.97 -2.55
N GLN A 26 5.62 -5.03 -2.67
CA GLN A 26 4.66 -4.55 -1.69
C GLN A 26 4.03 -5.72 -0.94
N THR A 27 4.22 -5.78 0.37
CA THR A 27 3.63 -6.79 1.26
C THR A 27 3.46 -6.22 2.67
N ASP A 28 2.72 -6.88 3.54
CA ASP A 28 2.55 -6.42 4.93
C ASP A 28 3.91 -6.33 5.63
N LEU A 29 4.11 -5.29 6.44
CA LEU A 29 5.38 -5.03 7.14
C LEU A 29 5.82 -6.25 7.97
N SER A 30 4.86 -6.95 8.59
CA SER A 30 5.09 -8.16 9.37
C SER A 30 5.60 -9.35 8.53
N ASP A 31 5.38 -9.34 7.21
CA ASP A 31 5.87 -10.38 6.32
C ASP A 31 7.37 -10.27 6.07
N LEU A 32 7.96 -9.08 6.20
CA LEU A 32 9.37 -8.86 5.82
C LEU A 32 10.35 -9.63 6.71
N ALA A 33 10.01 -9.82 7.98
CA ALA A 33 10.87 -10.53 8.94
C ALA A 33 11.05 -12.02 8.59
N ARG A 34 10.17 -12.58 7.76
CA ARG A 34 10.17 -14.02 7.41
C ARG A 34 10.58 -14.30 5.96
N LEU A 35 10.89 -13.26 5.17
CA LEU A 35 11.24 -13.40 3.76
C LEU A 35 12.75 -13.20 3.54
N GLN A 36 13.36 -14.05 2.71
CA GLN A 36 14.70 -13.83 2.18
C GLN A 36 14.57 -13.08 0.85
N LEU A 37 15.00 -11.82 0.85
CA LEU A 37 14.87 -10.92 -0.30
C LEU A 37 16.27 -10.60 -0.86
N PRO A 38 16.42 -10.52 -2.20
CA PRO A 38 17.68 -10.13 -2.81
C PRO A 38 18.02 -8.67 -2.50
N GLY A 39 19.32 -8.36 -2.43
CA GLY A 39 19.78 -6.98 -2.34
C GLY A 39 19.38 -6.17 -3.57
N GLY A 40 19.01 -4.90 -3.36
CA GLY A 40 18.63 -3.96 -4.43
C GLY A 40 17.17 -4.06 -4.90
N LEU A 41 16.35 -4.93 -4.30
CA LEU A 41 14.90 -4.91 -4.48
C LEU A 41 14.30 -3.83 -3.59
N ASP A 42 13.56 -2.88 -4.17
CA ASP A 42 12.86 -1.87 -3.40
C ASP A 42 11.65 -2.49 -2.69
N LEU A 43 11.35 -1.98 -1.49
CA LEU A 43 10.25 -2.46 -0.67
C LEU A 43 9.24 -1.35 -0.43
N LEU A 44 7.96 -1.70 -0.51
CA LEU A 44 6.86 -0.85 -0.06
C LEU A 44 6.05 -1.59 1.01
N PRO A 45 6.47 -1.51 2.29
CA PRO A 45 5.82 -2.23 3.36
C PRO A 45 4.43 -1.65 3.66
N VAL A 46 3.43 -2.53 3.80
CA VAL A 46 2.06 -2.15 4.14
C VAL A 46 1.90 -2.14 5.67
N VAL A 47 1.46 -1.01 6.22
CA VAL A 47 1.07 -0.84 7.63
C VAL A 47 -0.44 -0.72 7.69
N ARG A 48 -1.10 -1.57 8.48
CA ARG A 48 -2.55 -1.58 8.61
C ARG A 48 -2.99 -0.83 9.86
N ALA A 49 -4.11 -0.11 9.78
CA ALA A 49 -4.64 0.69 10.89
C ALA A 49 -4.94 -0.10 12.19
N ALA A 50 -5.05 -1.43 12.12
CA ALA A 50 -5.33 -2.29 13.28
C ALA A 50 -4.08 -2.75 14.03
N ASP A 51 -2.88 -2.56 13.46
CA ASP A 51 -1.65 -3.04 14.06
C ASP A 51 -1.11 -2.01 15.07
N GLU A 52 -0.57 -2.48 16.20
CA GLU A 52 0.29 -1.64 17.03
C GLU A 52 1.44 -1.16 16.15
N GLY A 53 1.48 0.16 15.88
CA GLY A 53 2.42 0.73 14.93
C GLY A 53 3.87 0.31 15.24
N PRO A 54 4.70 0.03 14.22
CA PRO A 54 6.03 -0.51 14.44
C PRO A 54 6.88 0.49 15.25
N ALA A 55 7.77 -0.03 16.09
CA ALA A 55 8.67 0.78 16.92
C ALA A 55 9.56 1.71 16.08
N THR A 56 9.89 1.30 14.86
CA THR A 56 10.58 2.11 13.85
C THR A 56 9.85 1.99 12.51
N LEU A 57 9.65 3.12 11.84
CA LEU A 57 9.01 3.16 10.53
C LEU A 57 10.08 3.12 9.42
N PRO A 58 9.85 2.33 8.36
CA PRO A 58 10.63 2.44 7.12
C PRO A 58 10.58 3.86 6.53
N GLU A 59 11.52 4.20 5.64
CA GLU A 59 11.55 5.50 4.96
C GLU A 59 10.26 5.79 4.20
N ARG A 60 9.67 4.76 3.59
CA ARG A 60 8.41 4.81 2.87
C ARG A 60 7.53 3.63 3.25
N ILE A 61 6.25 3.90 3.44
CA ILE A 61 5.23 2.88 3.75
C ILE A 61 3.98 3.12 2.92
N LEU A 62 3.18 2.08 2.75
CA LEU A 62 1.78 2.20 2.35
C LEU A 62 0.90 2.01 3.59
N PHE A 63 -0.02 2.94 3.84
CA PHE A 63 -0.96 2.86 4.94
C PHE A 63 -2.37 2.58 4.43
N GLU A 64 -2.98 1.49 4.92
CA GLU A 64 -4.32 1.06 4.53
C GLU A 64 -5.17 0.67 5.75
N GLY A 65 -6.49 0.60 5.57
CA GLY A 65 -7.40 -0.01 6.51
C GLY A 65 -7.13 -1.51 6.76
N PRO A 66 -7.87 -2.12 7.71
CA PRO A 66 -7.64 -3.51 8.12
C PRO A 66 -7.91 -4.53 7.00
N VAL A 67 -8.78 -4.20 6.06
CA VAL A 67 -9.20 -5.10 4.97
C VAL A 67 -8.93 -4.42 3.63
N SER A 68 -7.93 -4.92 2.90
CA SER A 68 -7.61 -4.43 1.56
C SER A 68 -8.72 -4.72 0.56
N GLY A 69 -8.94 -3.80 -0.38
CA GLY A 69 -9.93 -3.95 -1.46
C GLY A 69 -11.40 -3.80 -1.03
N SER A 70 -11.67 -3.50 0.24
CA SER A 70 -13.04 -3.30 0.76
C SER A 70 -13.70 -2.01 0.27
N GLY A 71 -12.93 -1.07 -0.27
CA GLY A 71 -13.41 0.28 -0.59
C GLY A 71 -13.67 1.16 0.64
N VAL A 72 -13.39 0.66 1.84
CA VAL A 72 -13.56 1.41 3.09
C VAL A 72 -12.39 2.37 3.28
N ALA A 73 -12.71 3.62 3.61
CA ALA A 73 -11.72 4.65 3.87
C ALA A 73 -10.88 4.33 5.12
N SER A 74 -9.57 4.44 4.99
CA SER A 74 -8.61 4.32 6.09
C SER A 74 -8.80 5.43 7.15
N ASP A 75 -8.34 5.21 8.38
CA ASP A 75 -8.32 6.25 9.42
C ASP A 75 -7.32 7.38 9.04
N TRP A 76 -7.85 8.50 8.54
CA TRP A 76 -7.05 9.66 8.13
C TRP A 76 -6.34 10.34 9.30
N ASN A 77 -6.83 10.23 10.54
CA ASN A 77 -6.14 10.79 11.69
C ASN A 77 -4.88 9.98 12.02
N ALA A 78 -4.97 8.65 11.95
CA ALA A 78 -3.82 7.76 12.07
C ALA A 78 -2.82 8.01 10.93
N ALA A 79 -3.30 8.04 9.68
CA ALA A 79 -2.46 8.31 8.53
C ALA A 79 -1.72 9.65 8.64
N ARG A 80 -2.42 10.73 9.05
CA ARG A 80 -1.82 12.06 9.25
C ARG A 80 -0.69 12.06 10.28
N ARG A 81 -0.79 11.25 11.34
CA ARG A 81 0.29 11.13 12.34
C ARG A 81 1.50 10.46 11.72
N LEU A 82 1.31 9.36 10.99
CA LEU A 82 2.38 8.61 10.34
C LEU A 82 3.05 9.40 9.21
N ALA A 83 2.29 10.16 8.42
CA ALA A 83 2.81 10.99 7.33
C ALA A 83 3.80 12.08 7.79
N ARG A 84 3.85 12.39 9.09
CA ARG A 84 4.86 13.30 9.67
C ARG A 84 6.19 12.64 9.97
N CYS A 85 6.23 11.31 9.99
CA CYS A 85 7.38 10.52 10.43
C CYS A 85 8.03 9.72 9.28
N THR A 86 7.32 9.53 8.17
CA THR A 86 7.75 8.70 7.03
C THR A 86 7.08 9.17 5.74
N GLN A 87 7.61 8.78 4.59
CA GLN A 87 6.95 8.96 3.29
C GLN A 87 5.73 8.03 3.20
N LEU A 88 4.60 8.50 3.69
CA LEU A 88 3.36 7.72 3.70
C LEU A 88 2.67 7.78 2.33
N VAL A 89 2.43 6.62 1.72
CA VAL A 89 1.47 6.44 0.62
C VAL A 89 0.12 6.09 1.24
N LEU A 90 -0.88 6.94 1.04
CA LEU A 90 -2.22 6.71 1.59
C LEU A 90 -3.02 5.81 0.65
N ALA A 91 -3.51 4.69 1.17
CA ALA A 91 -4.40 3.78 0.45
C ALA A 91 -5.73 3.62 1.20
N GLY A 92 -6.64 2.81 0.64
CA GLY A 92 -7.89 2.38 1.27
C GLY A 92 -9.06 3.31 1.01
N GLY A 93 -9.98 2.85 0.15
CA GLY A 93 -11.26 3.53 -0.13
C GLY A 93 -11.17 4.88 -0.84
N LEU A 94 -10.01 5.22 -1.41
CA LEU A 94 -9.84 6.45 -2.18
C LEU A 94 -10.58 6.36 -3.53
N ASN A 95 -11.19 7.46 -3.95
CA ASN A 95 -11.89 7.64 -5.23
C ASN A 95 -11.91 9.12 -5.63
N THR A 96 -12.40 9.43 -6.83
CA THR A 96 -12.49 10.80 -7.38
C THR A 96 -13.28 11.76 -6.48
N GLY A 97 -14.24 11.27 -5.70
CA GLY A 97 -15.04 12.06 -4.78
C GLY A 97 -14.35 12.42 -3.45
N ASN A 98 -13.32 11.68 -3.02
CA ASN A 98 -12.71 11.87 -1.69
C ASN A 98 -11.18 12.12 -1.71
N VAL A 99 -10.48 11.82 -2.81
CA VAL A 99 -9.00 11.85 -2.83
C VAL A 99 -8.43 13.24 -2.55
N ALA A 100 -9.07 14.30 -3.05
CA ALA A 100 -8.63 15.67 -2.79
C ALA A 100 -8.74 16.05 -1.30
N ALA A 101 -9.82 15.65 -0.64
CA ALA A 101 -10.02 15.87 0.79
C ALA A 101 -9.02 15.04 1.62
N ALA A 102 -8.77 13.79 1.21
CA ALA A 102 -7.79 12.92 1.86
C ALA A 102 -6.38 13.52 1.79
N ILE A 103 -5.96 14.01 0.62
CA ILE A 103 -4.66 14.68 0.43
C ILE A 103 -4.56 15.92 1.32
N ALA A 104 -5.58 16.78 1.34
CA ALA A 104 -5.58 17.98 2.15
C ALA A 104 -5.48 17.68 3.67
N ALA A 105 -6.19 16.65 4.13
CA ALA A 105 -6.23 16.26 5.53
C ALA A 105 -4.95 15.55 6.00
N VAL A 106 -4.44 14.61 5.20
CA VAL A 106 -3.33 13.72 5.58
C VAL A 106 -1.97 14.30 5.19
N ARG A 107 -1.90 15.03 4.07
CA ARG A 107 -0.67 15.45 3.38
C ARG A 107 0.30 14.28 3.15
N PRO A 108 -0.13 13.21 2.46
CA PRO A 108 0.70 12.05 2.24
C PRO A 108 1.79 12.34 1.19
N PHE A 109 2.83 11.52 1.16
CA PHE A 109 3.83 11.52 0.09
C PHE A 109 3.21 11.13 -1.26
N GLY A 110 2.25 10.21 -1.25
CA GLY A 110 1.49 9.79 -2.43
C GLY A 110 0.17 9.14 -2.05
N VAL A 111 -0.62 8.77 -3.06
CA VAL A 111 -1.87 8.02 -2.89
C VAL A 111 -1.83 6.74 -3.72
N ASP A 112 -2.42 5.66 -3.21
CA ASP A 112 -2.67 4.42 -3.93
C ASP A 112 -4.18 4.22 -4.05
N VAL A 113 -4.64 4.04 -5.29
CA VAL A 113 -6.05 3.86 -5.63
C VAL A 113 -6.22 2.57 -6.41
N SER A 114 -7.11 1.69 -5.93
CA SER A 114 -7.47 0.46 -6.63
C SER A 114 -8.95 0.42 -7.01
N SER A 115 -9.86 0.05 -6.10
CA SER A 115 -11.27 -0.15 -6.41
C SER A 115 -12.03 1.13 -6.73
N GLY A 116 -11.60 2.29 -6.23
CA GLY A 116 -12.26 3.58 -6.48
C GLY A 116 -12.14 4.11 -7.90
N VAL A 117 -11.39 3.43 -8.77
CA VAL A 117 -11.27 3.74 -10.21
C VAL A 117 -11.62 2.51 -11.06
N GLU A 118 -12.36 1.56 -10.52
CA GLU A 118 -12.83 0.37 -11.23
C GLU A 118 -14.27 0.52 -11.72
N LEU A 119 -14.55 0.03 -12.93
CA LEU A 119 -15.92 -0.18 -13.41
C LEU A 119 -16.54 -1.42 -12.74
N ARG A 120 -15.70 -2.43 -12.50
CA ARG A 120 -16.00 -3.69 -11.82
C ARG A 120 -14.67 -4.31 -11.36
N PRO A 121 -14.66 -5.27 -10.41
CA PRO A 121 -13.43 -5.84 -9.86
C PRO A 121 -12.39 -6.21 -10.93
N GLY A 122 -11.21 -5.58 -10.86
CA GLY A 122 -10.09 -5.81 -11.78
C GLY A 122 -10.19 -5.13 -13.16
N VAL A 123 -11.27 -4.38 -13.45
CA VAL A 123 -11.43 -3.63 -14.70
C VAL A 123 -11.45 -2.13 -14.41
N LYS A 124 -10.35 -1.46 -14.72
CA LYS A 124 -10.17 -0.02 -14.48
C LYS A 124 -10.99 0.84 -15.44
N SER A 125 -11.47 1.99 -14.95
CA SER A 125 -12.14 3.04 -15.73
C SER A 125 -11.11 4.08 -16.18
N PRO A 126 -10.84 4.25 -17.49
CA PRO A 126 -9.96 5.31 -17.96
C PRO A 126 -10.46 6.71 -17.58
N ALA A 127 -11.78 6.91 -17.52
CA ALA A 127 -12.38 8.19 -17.16
C ALA A 127 -12.19 8.56 -15.68
N GLU A 128 -12.10 7.58 -14.78
CA GLU A 128 -11.82 7.82 -13.35
C GLU A 128 -10.31 7.98 -13.07
N ILE A 129 -9.45 7.56 -14.01
CA ILE A 129 -7.98 7.68 -13.89
C ILE A 129 -7.46 9.01 -14.45
N ALA A 130 -8.16 9.59 -15.44
CA ALA A 130 -7.74 10.80 -16.16
C ALA A 130 -7.79 12.06 -15.29
#